data_AF-A0A0G0JDQ7-F1
#
_entry.id   AF-A0A0G0JDQ7-F1
#
_cell.length_a   1.000
_cell.length_b   1.000
_cell.length_c   1.000
_cell.angle_alpha   90.00
_cell.angle_beta   90.00
_cell.angle_gamma   90.00
#
_symmetry.space_group_name_H-M   'P 1'
#
loop_
_entity.id
_entity.type
_entity.pdbx_description
1 polymer ?
#
loop_
_entity_poly.entity_id
_entity_poly.type
_entity_poly.pdbx_seq_one_letter_code
_entity_poly.pdbx_strand_id
1 'polypeptide(L)' 'MKHEERNYYLAFSNFPGVGPIKFEKLLKHFGSAKAAWNGSLEQLA' A
#
# COMPACT_ATOMS: atom_id res chain seq x y z
N MET A 1 4.19 -9.14 11.83
CA MET A 1 3.99 -8.98 10.37
C MET A 1 4.27 -10.30 9.68
N LYS A 2 3.36 -10.76 8.82
CA LYS A 2 3.65 -11.88 7.89
C LYS A 2 4.83 -11.45 7.00
N HIS A 3 5.76 -12.36 6.69
CA HIS A 3 6.97 -12.01 5.92
C HIS A 3 6.64 -11.34 4.57
N GLU A 4 5.50 -11.66 3.96
CA GLU A 4 5.04 -11.05 2.70
C GLU A 4 4.70 -9.56 2.81
N GLU A 5 4.11 -9.09 3.92
CA GLU A 5 3.70 -7.69 4.07
C GLU A 5 4.90 -6.74 4.01
N ARG A 6 6.05 -7.15 4.56
CA ARG A 6 7.28 -6.35 4.53
C ARG A 6 7.68 -6.00 3.10
N ASN A 7 7.53 -6.93 2.16
CA ASN A 7 7.93 -6.71 0.77
C ASN A 7 7.07 -5.62 0.11
N TYR A 8 5.77 -5.59 0.42
CA TYR A 8 4.89 -4.52 -0.06
C TYR A 8 5.21 -3.16 0.58
N TYR A 9 5.53 -3.12 1.88
CA TYR A 9 6.00 -1.89 2.53
C TYR A 9 7.26 -1.34 1.86
N LEU A 10 8.24 -2.20 1.56
CA LEU A 10 9.46 -1.81 0.85
C LEU A 10 9.17 -1.36 -0.59
N ALA A 11 8.27 -2.04 -1.29
CA ALA A 11 7.87 -1.66 -2.64
C ALA A 11 7.23 -0.26 -2.66
N PHE A 12 6.27 0.02 -1.76
CA PHE A 12 5.65 1.34 -1.65
C PHE A 12 6.63 2.44 -1.25
N SER A 13 7.59 2.14 -0.36
CA SER A 13 8.60 3.12 0.07
C SER A 13 9.55 3.53 -1.06
N ASN A 14 9.76 2.66 -2.05
CA ASN A 14 10.56 2.95 -3.24
C ASN A 14 9.73 3.55 -4.39
N PHE A 15 8.40 3.57 -4.30
CA PHE A 15 7.55 4.01 -5.40
C PHE A 15 7.50 5.54 -5.49
N PRO A 16 7.92 6.16 -6.62
CA PRO A 16 7.90 7.61 -6.77
C PRO A 16 6.48 8.18 -6.59
N GLY A 17 6.35 9.19 -5.74
CA GLY A 17 5.08 9.86 -5.51
C GLY A 17 4.16 9.18 -4.48
N VAL A 18 4.56 8.05 -3.87
CA VAL A 18 3.89 7.47 -2.69
C VAL A 18 4.76 7.69 -1.45
N GLY A 19 4.52 8.82 -0.77
CA GLY A 19 5.14 9.09 0.53
C GLY A 19 4.36 8.47 1.69
N PRO A 20 4.87 8.60 2.93
CA PRO A 20 4.26 8.02 4.14
C PRO A 20 2.77 8.35 4.31
N ILE A 21 2.38 9.60 4.04
CA ILE A 21 0.99 10.06 4.17
C ILE A 21 0.06 9.35 3.18
N LYS A 22 0.48 9.21 1.92
CA LYS A 22 -0.33 8.52 0.90
C LYS A 22 -0.41 7.03 1.20
N PHE A 23 0.71 6.44 1.61
CA PHE A 23 0.75 5.04 1.98
C PHE A 23 -0.14 4.74 3.20
N GLU A 24 -0.17 5.61 4.21
CA GLU A 24 -1.08 5.46 5.35
C GLU A 24 -2.55 5.49 4.93
N LYS A 25 -2.93 6.37 3.98
CA LYS A 25 -4.29 6.39 3.43
C LYS A 25 -4.64 5.08 2.71
N LEU A 26 -3.71 4.54 1.92
CA LEU A 26 -3.89 3.24 1.26
C LEU A 26 -4.06 2.10 2.28
N LEU A 27 -3.24 2.09 3.34
CA LEU A 27 -3.37 1.10 4.42
C LEU A 27 -4.71 1.23 5.15
N LYS A 28 -5.18 2.44 5.43
CA LYS A 28 -6.49 2.68 6.05
C LYS A 28 -7.64 2.25 5.16
N HIS A 29 -7.52 2.44 3.85
CA HIS A 29 -8.55 2.08 2.88
C HIS A 29 -8.60 0.56 2.62
N PHE A 30 -7.46 -0.05 2.30
CA PHE A 30 -7.39 -1.47 1.90
C PHE A 30 -7.09 -2.45 3.04
N GLY A 31 -6.75 -1.95 4.23
CA GLY A 31 -6.47 -2.75 5.45
C GLY A 31 -5.10 -3.43 5.49
N SER A 32 -4.41 -3.58 4.36
CA SER A 32 -3.04 -4.14 4.31
C SER A 32 -2.27 -3.64 3.09
N ALA A 33 -0.94 -3.73 3.13
CA ALA A 33 -0.10 -3.30 2.02
C ALA A 33 -0.28 -4.22 0.80
N LYS A 34 -0.41 -5.54 1.01
CA LYS A 34 -0.73 -6.49 -0.06
C LYS A 34 -2.07 -6.17 -0.73
N ALA A 35 -3.11 -5.87 0.04
CA ALA A 35 -4.41 -5.51 -0.53
C ALA A 35 -4.32 -4.20 -1.31
N ALA A 36 -3.64 -3.18 -0.79
CA ALA A 36 -3.43 -1.92 -1.50
C ALA A 36 -2.66 -2.09 -2.81
N TRP A 37 -1.65 -2.97 -2.85
CA TRP A 37 -0.86 -3.22 -4.05
C TRP A 37 -1.65 -3.94 -5.15
N ASN A 38 -2.59 -4.80 -4.77
CA ASN A 38 -3.43 -5.55 -5.71
C ASN A 38 -4.79 -4.87 -5.97
N GLY A 39 -5.07 -3.74 -5.31
CA GLY A 39 -6.31 -3.01 -5.48
C GLY A 39 -6.42 -2.38 -6.88
N SER A 40 -7.65 -2.25 -7.38
CA SER A 40 -7.92 -1.59 -8.66
C SER A 40 -8.16 -0.09 -8.48
N LEU A 41 -8.06 0.66 -9.59
CA LEU A 41 -8.37 2.09 -9.62
C LEU A 41 -9.82 2.38 -9.21
N GLU A 42 -10.77 1.47 -9.48
CA GLU A 42 -12.19 1.67 -9.10
C GLU A 42 -12.39 1.67 -7.60
N GLN A 43 -11.49 1.03 -6.84
CA GLN A 43 -11.55 0.98 -5.39
C GLN A 43 -11.03 2.28 -4.74
N LEU A 44 -10.34 3.14 -5.49
CA LEU A 44 -9.79 4.41 -4.98
C LEU A 44 -10.79 5.57 -4.98
N ALA A 45 -12.06 5.32 -5.34
CA ALA A 45 -13.13 6.33 -5.46
C ALA A 45 -13.58 6.92 -4.11
#